data_AF-A0A0A8EFL9-F1
#
_entry.id   AF-A0A0A8EFL9-F1
#
_cell.length_a   1.000
_cell.length_b   1.000
_cell.length_c   1.000
_cell.angle_alpha   90.00
_cell.angle_beta   90.00
_cell.angle_gamma   90.00
#
_symmetry.space_group_name_H-M   'P 1'
#
loop_
_entity.id
_entity.type
_entity.pdbx_description
1 polymer ?
#
loop_
_entity_poly.entity_id
_entity_poly.type
_entity_poly.pdbx_seq_one_letter_code
_entity_poly.pdbx_strand_id
1 'polypeptide(L)'
;MQAVITLRPFDADSVHYEDPDLIVGACVERSVCLEEAVHQLVLALGPNHPLTCDVVEANRAAYQLTHLRDLWVAYCDEQTRPDHDEAWRAAGREYPDPARVRAWVHYEAALLRTQKLNNLLANLREKLADFTGCDYMRKQGQAA
;
A
#
# COMPACT_ATOMS: atom_id res chain seq x y z
N MET A 1 -5.97 -0.09 22.49
CA MET A 1 -5.39 -0.63 21.25
C MET A 1 -5.66 0.41 20.17
N GLN A 2 -4.75 1.36 19.98
CA GLN A 2 -4.88 2.44 19.00
C GLN A 2 -3.99 2.08 17.81
N ALA A 3 -4.43 1.14 16.98
CA ALA A 3 -3.91 1.04 15.63
C ALA A 3 -4.57 2.18 14.86
N VAL A 4 -3.93 3.35 14.86
CA VAL A 4 -4.30 4.41 13.92
C VAL A 4 -3.91 3.86 12.56
N ILE A 5 -4.85 3.21 11.87
CA ILE A 5 -4.64 2.73 10.53
C ILE A 5 -4.57 3.97 9.65
N THR A 6 -3.37 4.50 9.46
CA THR A 6 -3.11 5.50 8.43
C THR A 6 -3.19 4.79 7.08
N LEU A 7 -4.42 4.52 6.63
CA LEU A 7 -4.73 4.17 5.23
C LEU A 7 -4.50 5.43 4.39
N ARG A 8 -3.25 5.90 4.34
CA ARG A 8 -2.89 6.89 3.33
C ARG A 8 -2.89 6.14 2.01
N PRO A 9 -3.61 6.63 0.99
CA PRO A 9 -3.26 6.29 -0.39
C PRO A 9 -1.75 6.47 -0.52
N PHE A 10 -1.11 5.71 -1.39
CA PHE A 10 0.33 5.83 -1.63
C PHE A 10 0.69 7.14 -2.36
N ASP A 11 -0.10 8.20 -2.16
CA ASP A 11 0.07 9.56 -2.68
C ASP A 11 1.53 10.00 -2.51
N ALA A 12 2.05 10.54 -3.62
CA ALA A 12 3.41 11.05 -3.81
C ALA A 12 3.93 12.02 -2.72
N ASP A 13 3.06 12.52 -1.85
CA ASP A 13 3.39 13.46 -0.76
C ASP A 13 3.97 12.79 0.50
N SER A 14 3.91 11.47 0.64
CA SER A 14 4.69 10.78 1.69
C SER A 14 6.13 10.59 1.22
N VAL A 15 6.91 11.66 1.31
CA VAL A 15 8.39 11.70 1.35
C VAL A 15 9.06 10.66 0.43
N HIS A 16 9.39 11.08 -0.82
CA HIS A 16 10.37 10.52 -1.77
C HIS A 16 9.89 9.94 -3.12
N TYR A 17 8.59 9.93 -3.44
CA TYR A 17 8.13 9.31 -4.69
C TYR A 17 7.47 10.29 -5.66
N GLU A 18 8.28 11.09 -6.35
CA GLU A 18 7.83 11.89 -7.50
C GLU A 18 7.55 11.01 -8.75
N ASP A 19 8.14 9.80 -8.81
CA ASP A 19 7.98 8.87 -9.92
C ASP A 19 6.87 7.83 -9.63
N PRO A 20 5.81 7.75 -10.47
CA PRO A 20 4.74 6.77 -10.35
C PRO A 20 5.20 5.31 -10.23
N ASP A 21 6.34 4.95 -10.79
CA ASP A 21 6.83 3.57 -10.76
C ASP A 21 7.39 3.19 -9.41
N LEU A 22 7.96 4.15 -8.69
CA LEU A 22 8.39 3.93 -7.32
C LEU A 22 7.20 3.59 -6.43
N ILE A 23 6.07 4.27 -6.65
CA ILE A 23 4.81 3.96 -5.98
C ILE A 23 4.40 2.52 -6.30
N VAL A 24 4.43 2.10 -7.56
CA VAL A 24 4.09 0.72 -7.95
C VAL A 24 4.96 -0.31 -7.24
N GLY A 25 6.28 -0.15 -7.27
CA GLY A 25 7.21 -1.07 -6.61
C GLY A 25 7.00 -1.14 -5.09
N ALA A 26 6.89 0.02 -4.44
CA ALA A 26 6.64 0.10 -3.01
C ALA A 26 5.27 -0.48 -2.60
N CYS A 27 4.23 -0.28 -3.42
CA CYS A 27 2.89 -0.85 -3.20
C CYS A 27 2.92 -2.37 -3.23
N VAL A 28 3.63 -2.94 -4.21
CA VAL A 28 3.77 -4.39 -4.33
C VAL A 28 4.55 -4.95 -3.15
N GLU A 29 5.69 -4.33 -2.77
CA GLU A 29 6.50 -4.80 -1.64
C GLU A 29 5.73 -4.74 -0.31
N ARG A 30 4.99 -3.65 -0.06
CA ARG A 30 4.23 -3.43 1.18
C ARG A 30 2.84 -4.05 1.19
N SER A 31 2.45 -4.75 0.13
CA SER A 31 1.09 -5.27 -0.06
C SER A 31 0.61 -6.19 1.06
N VAL A 32 1.48 -7.00 1.66
CA VAL A 32 1.14 -7.91 2.78
C VAL A 32 0.76 -7.11 4.02
N CYS A 33 1.57 -6.13 4.40
CA CYS A 33 1.29 -5.27 5.55
C CYS A 33 -0.02 -4.48 5.36
N LEU A 34 -0.29 -4.05 4.12
CA LEU A 34 -1.50 -3.33 3.79
C LEU A 34 -2.74 -4.24 3.80
N GLU A 35 -2.64 -5.45 3.25
CA GLU A 35 -3.72 -6.45 3.32
C GLU A 35 -4.09 -6.73 4.78
N GLU A 36 -3.10 -7.00 5.62
CA GLU A 36 -3.30 -7.23 7.06
C GLU A 36 -3.96 -6.02 7.75
N ALA A 37 -3.48 -4.80 7.47
CA ALA A 37 -4.05 -3.59 8.04
C ALA A 37 -5.53 -3.39 7.66
N VAL A 38 -5.87 -3.58 6.37
CA VAL A 38 -7.26 -3.46 5.91
C VAL A 38 -8.10 -4.62 6.44
N HIS A 39 -7.54 -5.83 6.60
CA HIS A 39 -8.23 -6.96 7.20
C HIS A 39 -8.61 -6.67 8.66
N GLN A 40 -7.70 -6.11 9.46
CA GLN A 40 -7.99 -5.70 10.83
C GLN A 40 -9.10 -4.65 10.89
N LEU A 41 -9.18 -3.75 9.90
CA LEU A 41 -10.29 -2.80 9.79
C LEU A 41 -11.64 -3.51 9.54
N VAL A 42 -11.68 -4.54 8.68
CA VAL A 42 -12.91 -5.35 8.47
C VAL A 42 -13.39 -5.93 9.79
N LEU A 43 -12.46 -6.51 10.57
CA LEU A 43 -12.78 -7.11 11.87
C LEU A 43 -13.26 -6.07 12.89
N ALA A 44 -12.66 -4.87 12.89
CA ALA A 44 -13.02 -3.80 13.80
C ALA A 44 -14.40 -3.18 13.52
N LEU A 45 -14.76 -3.03 12.24
CA LEU A 45 -16.07 -2.50 11.84
C LEU A 45 -17.20 -3.49 12.12
N GLY A 46 -16.96 -4.79 11.88
CA GLY A 46 -17.96 -5.84 12.01
C GLY A 46 -18.97 -5.88 10.84
N PRO A 47 -19.78 -6.93 10.75
CA PRO A 47 -20.54 -7.25 9.53
C PRO A 47 -21.69 -6.28 9.20
N ASN A 48 -22.19 -5.54 10.19
CA ASN A 48 -23.36 -4.65 10.02
C ASN A 48 -22.98 -3.18 9.84
N HIS A 49 -21.68 -2.85 9.83
CA HIS A 49 -21.24 -1.48 9.69
C HIS A 49 -21.40 -1.00 8.23
N PRO A 50 -21.89 0.24 7.98
CA PRO A 50 -22.16 0.74 6.63
C PRO A 50 -20.96 0.70 5.68
N LEU A 51 -19.73 0.81 6.22
CA LEU A 51 -18.49 0.81 5.45
C LEU A 51 -17.87 -0.57 5.23
N THR A 52 -18.42 -1.64 5.81
CA THR A 52 -17.78 -2.97 5.77
C THR A 52 -17.59 -3.48 4.35
N CYS A 53 -18.57 -3.27 3.47
CA CYS A 53 -18.44 -3.65 2.05
C CYS A 53 -17.27 -2.93 1.37
N ASP A 54 -17.13 -1.61 1.60
CA ASP A 54 -16.03 -0.82 1.02
C ASP A 54 -14.66 -1.31 1.50
N VAL A 55 -14.54 -1.63 2.80
CA VAL A 55 -13.30 -2.16 3.37
C VAL A 55 -12.97 -3.55 2.83
N VAL A 56 -13.98 -4.42 2.65
CA VAL A 56 -13.79 -5.75 2.05
C VAL A 56 -13.30 -5.64 0.60
N GLU A 57 -13.82 -4.68 -0.17
CA GLU A 57 -13.32 -4.42 -1.53
C GLU A 57 -11.87 -3.94 -1.55
N ALA A 58 -11.50 -3.03 -0.64
CA ALA A 58 -10.12 -2.58 -0.48
C ALA A 58 -9.20 -3.73 -0.04
N ASN A 59 -9.62 -4.58 0.90
CA ASN A 59 -8.85 -5.74 1.34
C ASN A 59 -8.63 -6.74 0.20
N ARG A 60 -9.68 -7.02 -0.60
CA ARG A 60 -9.56 -7.86 -1.79
C ARG A 60 -8.56 -7.28 -2.80
N ALA A 61 -8.55 -5.97 -3.01
CA ALA A 61 -7.58 -5.33 -3.91
C ALA A 61 -6.14 -5.42 -3.36
N ALA A 62 -5.94 -5.26 -2.04
CA ALA A 62 -4.65 -5.47 -1.40
C ALA A 62 -4.17 -6.92 -1.51
N TYR A 63 -5.05 -7.89 -1.27
CA TYR A 63 -4.78 -9.31 -1.45
C TYR A 63 -4.39 -9.65 -2.90
N GLN A 64 -4.95 -8.98 -3.91
CA GLN A 64 -4.52 -9.17 -5.29
C GLN A 64 -3.08 -8.69 -5.54
N LEU A 65 -2.58 -7.70 -4.78
CA LEU A 65 -1.19 -7.25 -4.88
C LEU A 65 -0.21 -8.19 -4.18
N THR A 66 -0.62 -8.89 -3.11
CA THR A 66 0.27 -9.85 -2.42
C THR A 66 0.75 -10.97 -3.34
N HIS A 67 -0.08 -11.38 -4.31
CA HIS A 67 0.31 -12.38 -5.33
C HIS A 67 1.41 -11.87 -6.26
N LEU A 68 1.49 -10.56 -6.49
CA LEU A 68 2.55 -9.96 -7.28
C LEU A 68 3.83 -9.77 -6.45
N ARG A 69 3.72 -9.71 -5.12
CA ARG A 69 4.87 -9.54 -4.24
C ARG A 69 5.86 -10.69 -4.34
N ASP A 70 5.40 -11.93 -4.35
CA ASP A 70 6.31 -13.09 -4.45
C ASP A 70 7.09 -13.08 -5.77
N LEU A 71 6.42 -12.68 -6.86
CA LEU A 71 7.03 -12.51 -8.18
C LEU A 71 8.00 -11.32 -8.22
N TRP A 72 7.71 -10.26 -7.47
CA TRP A 72 8.56 -9.08 -7.33
C TRP A 72 9.84 -9.41 -6.55
N VAL A 73 9.72 -10.14 -5.45
CA VAL A 73 10.86 -10.61 -4.64
C VAL A 73 11.78 -11.46 -5.50
N ALA A 74 11.24 -12.46 -6.22
CA ALA A 74 12.03 -13.31 -7.10
C ALA A 74 12.77 -12.51 -8.18
N TYR A 75 12.08 -11.57 -8.85
CA TYR A 75 12.67 -10.71 -9.87
C TYR A 75 13.77 -9.79 -9.33
N CYS A 76 13.65 -9.31 -8.10
CA CYS A 76 14.68 -8.49 -7.46
C CYS A 76 15.88 -9.31 -7.01
N ASP A 77 15.64 -10.52 -6.48
CA ASP A 77 16.68 -11.41 -6.01
C ASP A 77 17.55 -11.92 -7.18
N GLU A 78 16.97 -12.19 -8.34
CA GLU A 78 17.71 -12.56 -9.57
C GLU A 78 18.69 -11.47 -10.04
N GLN A 79 18.38 -10.20 -9.76
CA GLN A 79 19.19 -9.05 -10.17
C GLN A 79 20.16 -8.57 -9.09
N THR A 80 20.03 -9.08 -7.86
CA THR A 80 20.85 -8.65 -6.74
C THR A 80 22.10 -9.52 -6.64
N ARG A 81 23.24 -8.90 -6.34
CA ARG A 81 24.48 -9.65 -6.12
C ARG A 81 24.38 -10.50 -4.84
N PRO A 82 24.97 -11.71 -4.83
CA PRO A 82 24.82 -12.64 -3.71
C PRO A 82 25.54 -12.19 -2.42
N ASP A 83 26.42 -11.19 -2.49
CA ASP A 83 27.17 -10.62 -1.36
C ASP A 83 26.37 -9.64 -0.50
N HIS A 84 25.21 -9.16 -0.96
CA HIS A 84 24.33 -8.32 -0.16
C HIS A 84 23.53 -9.15 0.86
N ASP A 85 23.39 -8.64 2.08
CA ASP A 85 22.54 -9.24 3.12
C ASP A 85 21.04 -9.01 2.86
N GLU A 86 20.19 -9.67 3.65
CA GLU A 86 18.73 -9.57 3.49
C GLU A 86 18.20 -8.17 3.76
N ALA A 87 18.81 -7.42 4.69
CA ALA A 87 18.38 -6.06 5.01
C ALA A 87 18.60 -5.12 3.82
N TRP A 88 19.75 -5.26 3.15
CA TRP A 88 20.07 -4.52 1.93
C TRP A 88 19.12 -4.89 0.79
N ARG A 89 18.83 -6.19 0.59
CA ARG A 89 17.88 -6.67 -0.42
C ARG A 89 16.47 -6.14 -0.17
N ALA A 90 15.99 -6.23 1.07
CA ALA A 90 14.69 -5.70 1.47
C ALA A 90 14.56 -4.20 1.21
N ALA A 91 15.59 -3.41 1.57
CA ALA A 91 15.63 -1.99 1.25
C ALA A 91 15.60 -1.74 -0.27
N GLY A 92 16.33 -2.54 -1.07
CA GLY A 92 16.32 -2.43 -2.52
C GLY A 92 14.97 -2.80 -3.18
N ARG A 93 14.14 -3.63 -2.52
CA ARG A 93 12.77 -3.94 -2.96
C ARG A 93 11.77 -2.87 -2.53
N GLU A 94 11.97 -2.27 -1.36
CA GLU A 94 11.10 -1.22 -0.82
C GLU A 94 11.32 0.13 -1.50
N TYR A 95 12.56 0.40 -1.91
CA TYR A 95 13.00 1.63 -2.60
C TYR A 95 13.66 1.29 -3.94
N PRO A 96 12.91 0.73 -4.91
CA PRO A 96 13.50 0.25 -6.16
C PRO A 96 13.89 1.38 -7.12
N ASP A 97 14.71 1.08 -8.12
CA ASP A 97 14.94 1.98 -9.25
C ASP A 97 13.68 2.00 -10.15
N PRO A 98 13.13 3.17 -10.54
CA PRO A 98 11.97 3.26 -11.43
C PRO A 98 12.15 2.47 -12.74
N ALA A 99 13.36 2.51 -13.32
CA ALA A 99 13.65 1.78 -14.54
C ALA A 99 13.55 0.26 -14.35
N ARG A 100 13.95 -0.23 -13.18
CA ARG A 100 13.81 -1.65 -12.82
C ARG A 100 12.36 -2.05 -12.68
N VAL A 101 11.54 -1.19 -12.08
CA VAL A 101 10.09 -1.44 -11.94
C VAL A 101 9.44 -1.52 -13.32
N ARG A 102 9.73 -0.58 -14.23
CA ARG A 102 9.22 -0.61 -15.62
C ARG A 102 9.67 -1.84 -16.40
N ALA A 103 10.90 -2.31 -16.17
CA ALA A 103 11.45 -3.48 -16.86
C ALA A 103 10.85 -4.81 -16.37
N TRP A 104 10.11 -4.82 -15.27
CA TRP A 104 9.50 -6.02 -14.74
C TRP A 104 8.34 -6.51 -15.61
N VAL A 105 8.31 -7.80 -15.93
CA VAL A 105 7.28 -8.41 -16.81
C VAL A 105 5.84 -8.24 -16.29
N HIS A 106 5.67 -8.05 -14.98
CA HIS A 106 4.35 -7.84 -14.37
C HIS A 106 4.03 -6.37 -14.08
N TYR A 107 4.84 -5.42 -14.59
CA TYR A 107 4.68 -4.00 -14.37
C TYR A 107 3.24 -3.50 -14.65
N GLU A 108 2.69 -3.79 -15.82
CA GLU A 108 1.32 -3.36 -16.19
C GLU A 108 0.25 -3.89 -15.22
N ALA A 109 0.37 -5.15 -14.80
CA ALA A 109 -0.54 -5.74 -13.84
C ALA A 109 -0.39 -5.09 -12.45
N ALA A 110 0.84 -4.76 -12.05
CA ALA A 110 1.13 -4.07 -10.81
C ALA A 110 0.59 -2.64 -10.82
N LEU A 111 0.78 -1.91 -11.92
CA LEU A 111 0.28 -0.54 -12.11
C LEU A 111 -1.24 -0.49 -11.96
N LEU A 112 -1.96 -1.33 -12.71
CA LEU A 112 -3.43 -1.36 -12.66
C LEU A 112 -3.97 -1.72 -11.28
N ARG A 113 -3.36 -2.71 -10.61
CA ARG A 113 -3.79 -3.12 -9.26
C ARG A 113 -3.47 -2.08 -8.20
N THR A 114 -2.32 -1.41 -8.31
CA THR A 114 -1.94 -0.29 -7.45
C THR A 114 -2.89 0.88 -7.62
N GLN A 115 -3.21 1.29 -8.84
CA GLN A 115 -4.18 2.35 -9.11
C GLN A 115 -5.56 2.02 -8.53
N LYS A 116 -6.04 0.78 -8.74
CA LYS A 116 -7.31 0.32 -8.19
C LYS A 116 -7.33 0.40 -6.66
N LEU A 117 -6.28 -0.10 -6.00
CA LEU A 117 -6.20 -0.07 -4.54
C LEU A 117 -6.12 1.36 -4.02
N ASN A 118 -5.31 2.23 -4.64
CA ASN A 118 -5.23 3.64 -4.27
C ASN A 118 -6.59 4.34 -4.33
N ASN A 119 -7.35 4.12 -5.40
CA ASN A 119 -8.69 4.70 -5.54
C ASN A 119 -9.65 4.21 -4.45
N LEU A 120 -9.60 2.92 -4.11
CA LEU A 120 -10.43 2.34 -3.05
C LEU A 120 -10.06 2.91 -1.67
N LEU A 121 -8.75 3.01 -1.37
CA LEU A 121 -8.27 3.56 -0.11
C LEU A 121 -8.56 5.05 0.03
N ALA A 122 -8.44 5.82 -1.06
CA ALA A 122 -8.78 7.25 -1.07
C ALA A 122 -10.27 7.47 -0.75
N ASN A 123 -11.16 6.73 -1.41
CA ASN A 123 -12.59 6.78 -1.15
C ASN A 123 -12.93 6.32 0.27
N LEU A 124 -12.32 5.22 0.74
CA LEU A 124 -12.53 4.72 2.09
C LEU A 124 -12.06 5.74 3.15
N ARG A 125 -10.97 6.46 2.90
CA ARG A 125 -10.48 7.52 3.79
C ARG A 125 -11.50 8.63 3.94
N GLU A 126 -12.09 9.11 2.85
CA GLU A 126 -13.13 10.14 2.88
C GLU A 126 -14.34 9.67 3.69
N LYS A 127 -14.83 8.46 3.41
CA LYS A 127 -15.96 7.86 4.14
C LYS A 127 -15.68 7.65 5.63
N LEU A 128 -14.47 7.23 6.00
CA LEU A 128 -14.07 7.07 7.41
C LEU A 128 -13.96 8.43 8.12
N ALA A 129 -13.46 9.46 7.43
CA ALA A 129 -13.38 10.82 7.99
C ALA A 129 -14.78 11.39 8.26
N ASP A 130 -15.71 11.22 7.31
CA ASP A 130 -17.11 11.63 7.46
C ASP A 130 -17.79 10.90 8.62
N PHE A 131 -17.53 9.60 8.76
CA PHE A 131 -18.16 8.79 9.80
C PHE A 131 -17.63 9.08 11.21
N THR A 132 -16.31 9.29 11.34
CA THR A 132 -15.67 9.47 12.65
C THR A 132 -15.57 10.92 13.11
N GLY A 133 -15.87 11.89 12.22
CA GLY A 133 -15.63 13.32 12.44
C GLY A 133 -14.16 13.67 12.61
N CYS A 134 -13.27 12.70 12.43
CA CYS A 134 -11.83 12.84 12.50
C CYS A 134 -11.29 12.82 11.08
N ASP A 135 -10.90 13.99 10.59
CA ASP A 135 -10.01 14.05 9.45
C ASP A 135 -8.65 13.50 9.90
N TYR A 136 -8.38 12.23 9.56
CA TYR A 136 -7.13 11.55 9.87
C TYR A 136 -5.90 12.21 9.22
N MET A 137 -6.09 13.29 8.45
CA MET A 137 -5.05 14.12 7.86
C MET A 137 -4.96 15.55 8.43
N ARG A 138 -5.82 15.96 9.38
CA ARG A 138 -5.57 17.23 10.08
C ARG A 138 -4.37 17.03 10.98
N LYS A 139 -3.20 17.49 10.52
CA LYS A 139 -1.95 17.59 11.29
C LYS A 139 -2.31 17.94 12.74
N GLN A 140 -1.80 17.17 13.70
CA GLN A 140 -1.61 17.67 15.06
C GLN A 140 -0.62 18.84 15.00
N GLY A 141 -1.15 19.99 14.62
CA GLY A 141 -0.41 21.19 14.28
C GLY A 141 -1.30 22.39 14.47
N GLN A 142 -1.85 22.52 15.69
CA GLN A 142 -2.17 23.78 16.35
C GLN A 142 -2.52 23.48 17.81
N ALA A 143 -1.47 23.23 18.60
CA ALA A 143 -1.45 23.68 19.97
C ALA A 143 -0.77 25.05 19.97
N ALA A 144 -1.58 26.10 20.02
CA ALA A 144 -1.26 27.43 20.53
C ALA A 144 -2.58 28.13 20.83
#